data_AF-A0A7J7HKT8-F1
#
_entry.id   AF-A0A7J7HKT8-F1
#
_cell.length_a   1.000
_cell.length_b   1.000
_cell.length_c   1.000
_cell.angle_alpha   90.00
_cell.angle_beta   90.00
_cell.angle_gamma   90.00
#
_symmetry.space_group_name_H-M   'P 1'
#
loop_
_entity.id
_entity.type
_entity.pdbx_description
1 polymer ?
#
loop_
_entity_poly.entity_id
_entity_poly.type
_entity_poly.pdbx_seq_one_letter_code
_entity_poly.pdbx_strand_id
1 'polypeptide(L)'
;MFFDLQRPWNQTTTTIKTTTTATLFRWETSRYSSPITFLFLCQEKEQENEYSVIIVEPNDLMDKKQHISIFTTASLPWMTGTAVNPLFRAAYLAKDKERKVTLVIPWLSLKDQEHFSSDKRSILAVGDITEAIPDEEADIAVLEEPEHLTWYHHGKRRKTKFRLVVGVVHTNYLEYVRREKNGQLQAFFLKYINMICPSAATQDLPRSIICNIHGVNPKFLEIGKKKNEEQQNGNQAFTKGAYYIGKMVWSKGYKELLKLLCDHQKDLSGVEVDLYGNGEDSAEVQEAANKLELTVRVHPGLYKVFLNPSTTDVVCTTSAEALAMGKIVVCANHPSNDFFKQFPNC
;
A
#
# COMPACT_ATOMS: atom_id res chain seq x y z
N MET A 1 21.31 -4.59 -1.38
CA MET A 1 20.99 -4.22 0.02
C MET A 1 19.80 -5.06 0.45
N PHE A 2 20.04 -6.37 0.58
CA PHE A 2 19.07 -7.31 1.14
C PHE A 2 19.20 -7.21 2.66
N PHE A 3 18.12 -7.41 3.41
CA PHE A 3 18.24 -7.58 4.85
C PHE A 3 19.17 -8.75 5.10
N ASP A 4 20.36 -8.47 5.61
CA ASP A 4 21.32 -9.47 6.02
C ASP A 4 20.80 -10.11 7.31
N LEU A 5 20.20 -11.30 7.18
CA LEU A 5 19.68 -12.09 8.28
C LEU A 5 20.79 -12.78 9.10
N GLN A 6 22.07 -12.42 8.91
CA GLN A 6 23.21 -12.99 9.66
C GLN A 6 23.34 -12.54 11.14
N ARG A 7 22.46 -11.67 11.66
CA ARG A 7 22.36 -11.46 13.13
C ARG A 7 21.49 -12.56 13.75
N PRO A 8 21.77 -13.05 14.97
CA PRO A 8 21.00 -14.15 15.56
C PRO A 8 19.57 -13.69 15.84
N TRP A 9 18.66 -14.01 14.93
CA TRP A 9 17.23 -14.00 15.18
C TRP A 9 16.91 -15.25 15.99
N ASN A 10 16.07 -15.16 17.02
CA ASN A 10 15.49 -16.35 17.63
C ASN A 10 14.55 -16.98 16.60
N GLN A 11 15.07 -17.93 15.84
CA GLN A 11 14.35 -18.64 14.78
C GLN A 11 13.52 -19.76 15.40
N THR A 12 12.26 -19.85 15.01
CA THR A 12 11.43 -21.03 15.31
C THR A 12 10.66 -21.39 14.06
N THR A 13 11.10 -22.43 13.35
CA THR A 13 10.42 -22.92 12.14
C THR A 13 9.26 -23.83 12.58
N THR A 14 8.06 -23.64 12.01
CA THR A 14 6.90 -24.50 12.29
C THR A 14 6.36 -25.06 10.97
N THR A 15 6.50 -26.37 10.77
CA THR A 15 5.92 -27.04 9.61
C THR A 15 4.42 -27.25 9.83
N ILE A 16 3.60 -26.65 8.97
CA ILE A 16 2.14 -26.79 9.00
C ILE A 16 1.78 -27.99 8.12
N LYS A 17 0.75 -28.76 8.46
CA LYS A 17 0.41 -30.09 7.89
C LYS A 17 -0.05 -30.08 6.40
N THR A 18 0.37 -29.11 5.61
CA THR A 18 0.18 -29.05 4.16
C THR A 18 1.52 -28.68 3.51
N THR A 19 1.63 -28.74 2.18
CA THR A 19 2.87 -28.57 1.37
C THR A 19 3.58 -27.21 1.51
N THR A 20 3.26 -26.41 2.53
CA THR A 20 3.76 -25.05 2.78
C THR A 20 4.46 -24.98 4.13
N THR A 21 5.75 -24.65 4.12
CA THR A 21 6.56 -24.46 5.34
C THR A 21 6.43 -23.00 5.80
N ALA A 22 5.97 -22.77 7.03
CA ALA A 22 5.88 -21.42 7.60
C ALA A 22 6.99 -21.22 8.63
N THR A 23 7.82 -20.19 8.43
CA THR A 23 8.88 -19.85 9.38
C THR A 23 8.45 -18.66 10.22
N LEU A 24 8.39 -18.86 11.53
CA LEU A 24 8.06 -17.80 12.49
C LEU A 24 9.34 -17.06 12.87
N PHE A 25 9.32 -15.74 12.68
CA PHE A 25 10.36 -14.85 13.19
C PHE A 25 9.71 -13.83 14.12
N ARG A 26 10.15 -13.81 15.38
CA ARG A 26 9.73 -12.78 16.33
C ARG A 26 10.73 -11.63 16.27
N TRP A 27 10.27 -10.43 15.91
CA TRP A 27 11.11 -9.25 15.94
C TRP A 27 10.88 -8.48 17.24
N GLU A 28 11.91 -8.46 18.08
CA GLU A 28 11.99 -7.59 19.25
C GLU A 28 12.93 -6.43 18.93
N THR A 29 12.41 -5.21 19.01
CA THR A 29 13.15 -3.98 18.74
C THR A 29 13.36 -3.25 20.06
N SER A 30 14.58 -2.79 20.35
CA SER A 30 14.86 -1.98 21.55
C SER A 30 14.13 -0.63 21.56
N ARG A 31 13.53 -0.19 20.43
CA ARG A 31 12.75 1.05 20.32
C ARG A 31 11.23 0.84 20.49
N TYR A 32 10.74 -0.39 20.45
CA TYR A 32 9.32 -0.72 20.58
C TYR A 32 9.18 -1.85 21.58
N SER A 33 8.60 -1.57 22.74
CA SER A 33 8.52 -2.50 23.87
C SER A 33 7.43 -3.57 23.72
N SER A 34 7.06 -3.92 22.47
CA SER A 34 6.16 -5.04 22.14
C SER A 34 6.60 -5.72 20.85
N PRO A 35 6.72 -7.06 20.84
CA PRO A 35 7.19 -7.80 19.68
C PRO A 35 6.12 -7.82 18.59
N ILE A 36 6.52 -7.52 17.36
CA ILE A 36 5.73 -7.83 16.16
C ILE A 36 6.13 -9.25 15.75
N THR A 37 5.13 -10.12 15.57
CA THR A 37 5.37 -11.45 15.05
C THR A 37 5.31 -11.41 13.52
N PHE A 38 6.44 -11.72 12.88
CA PHE A 38 6.51 -11.89 11.44
C PHE A 38 6.38 -13.37 11.11
N LEU A 39 5.44 -13.71 10.25
CA LEU A 39 5.26 -15.06 9.76
C LEU A 39 5.61 -15.10 8.27
N PHE A 40 6.64 -15.84 7.93
CA PHE A 40 7.14 -15.96 6.57
C PHE A 40 6.58 -17.24 5.96
N LEU A 41 5.82 -17.11 4.88
CA LEU A 41 5.30 -18.25 4.13
C LEU A 41 6.29 -18.64 3.04
N CYS A 42 7.02 -19.74 3.25
CA CYS A 42 7.94 -20.29 2.26
C CYS A 42 7.25 -21.46 1.53
N GLN A 43 7.27 -21.43 0.19
CA GLN A 43 6.89 -22.60 -0.59
C GLN A 43 8.12 -23.50 -0.73
N GLU A 44 8.09 -24.68 -0.13
CA GLU A 44 9.08 -25.73 -0.41
C GLU A 44 8.52 -26.70 -1.44
N LYS A 45 9.38 -27.14 -2.37
CA LYS A 45 9.09 -28.32 -3.19
C LYS A 45 9.28 -29.56 -2.31
N GLU A 46 8.31 -30.47 -2.34
CA GLU A 46 8.35 -31.74 -1.61
C GLU A 46 9.71 -32.44 -1.74
N GLN A 47 10.46 -32.52 -0.64
CA GLN A 47 11.41 -33.58 -0.40
C GLN A 47 11.30 -34.02 1.06
N GLU A 48 11.11 -35.33 1.24
CA GLU A 48 10.97 -36.03 2.51
C GLU A 48 12.12 -35.67 3.49
N ASN A 49 11.79 -35.37 4.75
CA ASN A 49 12.28 -36.12 5.92
C ASN A 49 11.76 -35.58 7.27
N GLU A 50 11.81 -36.49 8.24
CA GLU A 50 11.31 -36.54 9.61
C GLU A 50 11.72 -35.37 10.54
N TYR A 51 10.82 -34.89 11.42
CA TYR A 51 11.17 -33.93 12.48
C TYR A 51 10.45 -34.18 13.82
N SER A 52 11.23 -34.09 14.89
CA SER A 52 10.84 -34.19 16.30
C SER A 52 10.40 -32.85 16.89
N VAL A 53 9.46 -32.92 17.84
CA VAL A 53 8.75 -31.79 18.45
C VAL A 53 9.39 -31.41 19.78
N ILE A 54 9.69 -30.12 19.99
CA ILE A 54 9.96 -29.56 21.32
C ILE A 54 8.78 -28.68 21.70
N ILE A 55 8.08 -29.07 22.77
CA ILE A 55 6.96 -28.35 23.37
C ILE A 55 7.52 -27.28 24.31
N VAL A 56 7.07 -26.03 24.17
CA VAL A 56 7.25 -25.00 25.20
C VAL A 56 5.90 -24.83 25.90
N GLU A 57 5.89 -25.07 27.21
CA GLU A 57 4.68 -25.04 28.02
C GLU A 57 4.09 -23.62 28.20
N PRO A 58 2.76 -23.51 28.31
CA PRO A 58 2.07 -22.24 28.49
C PRO A 58 2.00 -21.88 29.98
N ASN A 59 2.62 -20.78 30.37
CA ASN A 59 2.12 -20.00 31.49
C ASN A 59 1.78 -18.59 30.98
N ASP A 60 0.49 -18.39 30.72
CA ASP A 60 -0.30 -17.30 31.30
C ASP A 60 -1.70 -17.32 30.67
N LEU A 61 -2.55 -18.19 31.22
CA LEU A 61 -4.00 -17.98 31.23
C LEU A 61 -4.24 -16.72 32.07
N MET A 62 -4.26 -15.53 31.46
CA MET A 62 -5.08 -14.36 31.84
C MET A 62 -4.96 -13.26 30.76
N ASP A 63 -6.12 -12.70 30.36
CA ASP A 63 -6.40 -11.77 29.26
C ASP A 63 -6.23 -12.31 27.83
N LYS A 64 -7.34 -12.81 27.23
CA LYS A 64 -7.43 -13.03 25.78
C LYS A 64 -7.43 -11.67 25.06
N LYS A 65 -6.22 -11.17 24.79
CA LYS A 65 -6.00 -10.03 23.89
C LYS A 65 -6.56 -10.36 22.51
N GLN A 66 -7.19 -9.39 21.85
CA GLN A 66 -7.62 -9.54 20.46
C GLN A 66 -6.39 -9.84 19.58
N HIS A 67 -6.50 -10.83 18.69
CA HIS A 67 -5.43 -11.18 17.76
C HIS A 67 -5.77 -10.74 16.34
N ILE A 68 -4.95 -9.86 15.78
CA ILE A 68 -5.05 -9.38 14.42
C ILE A 68 -3.96 -10.02 13.57
N SER A 69 -4.36 -10.77 12.55
CA SER A 69 -3.46 -11.32 11.54
C SER A 69 -3.61 -10.55 10.23
N ILE A 70 -2.51 -9.96 9.75
CA ILE A 70 -2.46 -9.15 8.53
C ILE A 70 -1.73 -9.97 7.47
N PHE A 71 -2.38 -10.25 6.35
CA PHE A 71 -1.82 -11.01 5.23
C PHE A 71 -1.53 -10.04 4.08
N THR A 72 -0.33 -10.09 3.52
CA THR A 72 0.08 -9.27 2.36
C THR A 72 0.70 -10.12 1.25
N THR A 73 0.77 -9.57 0.04
CA THR A 73 1.36 -10.19 -1.15
C THR A 73 2.76 -9.65 -1.48
N ALA A 74 3.24 -8.70 -0.70
CA ALA A 74 4.55 -8.09 -0.89
C ALA A 74 5.24 -7.86 0.47
N SER A 75 6.57 -7.93 0.47
CA SER A 75 7.40 -7.65 1.64
C SER A 75 8.53 -6.69 1.28
N LEU A 76 9.20 -6.15 2.29
CA LEU A 76 10.50 -5.54 2.07
C LEU A 76 11.46 -6.60 1.47
N PRO A 77 12.36 -6.21 0.55
CA PRO A 77 12.79 -4.85 0.21
C PRO A 77 12.11 -4.22 -1.02
N TRP A 78 10.95 -4.72 -1.49
CA TRP A 78 10.34 -4.20 -2.73
C TRP A 78 9.84 -2.75 -2.66
N MET A 79 9.72 -2.19 -1.45
CA MET A 79 9.37 -0.78 -1.20
C MET A 79 8.12 -0.31 -1.97
N THR A 80 7.19 -1.22 -2.24
CA THR A 80 5.87 -0.91 -2.83
C THR A 80 4.87 -0.57 -1.73
N GLY A 81 3.76 0.09 -2.09
CA GLY A 81 2.68 0.38 -1.13
C GLY A 81 2.17 -0.89 -0.42
N THR A 82 2.00 -1.98 -1.16
CA THR A 82 1.58 -3.29 -0.64
C THR A 82 2.62 -3.94 0.28
N ALA A 83 3.89 -3.57 0.21
CA ALA A 83 4.92 -4.03 1.16
C ALA A 83 5.01 -3.14 2.41
N VAL A 84 4.92 -1.82 2.21
CA VAL A 84 5.19 -0.81 3.25
C VAL A 84 3.96 -0.55 4.12
N ASN A 85 2.77 -0.46 3.52
CA ASN A 85 1.55 -0.11 4.25
C ASN A 85 1.14 -1.19 5.26
N PRO A 86 1.13 -2.50 4.92
CA PRO A 86 0.80 -3.55 5.89
C PRO A 86 1.81 -3.61 7.04
N LEU A 87 3.10 -3.35 6.75
CA LEU A 87 4.14 -3.27 7.77
C LEU A 87 3.90 -2.13 8.75
N PHE A 88 3.63 -0.92 8.26
CA PHE A 88 3.33 0.21 9.14
C PHE A 88 2.00 0.02 9.90
N ARG A 89 1.00 -0.61 9.27
CA ARG A 89 -0.26 -0.97 9.94
C ARG A 89 -0.01 -1.94 11.08
N ALA A 90 0.77 -3.00 10.85
CA ALA A 90 1.15 -3.97 11.88
C ALA A 90 1.88 -3.28 13.04
N ALA A 91 2.87 -2.43 12.72
CA ALA A 91 3.64 -1.70 13.72
C ALA A 91 2.79 -0.72 14.54
N TYR A 92 1.83 -0.04 13.90
CA TYR A 92 0.92 0.87 14.58
C TYR A 92 -0.02 0.11 15.53
N LEU A 93 -0.65 -0.97 15.05
CA LEU A 93 -1.58 -1.78 15.85
C LEU A 93 -0.89 -2.47 17.03
N ALA A 94 0.40 -2.80 16.90
CA ALA A 94 1.18 -3.41 17.98
C ALA A 94 1.60 -2.42 19.08
N LYS A 95 1.41 -1.10 18.88
CA LYS A 95 1.94 -0.05 19.76
C LYS A 95 1.26 0.01 21.13
N ASP A 96 -0.05 -0.24 21.21
CA ASP A 96 -0.83 -0.10 22.44
C ASP A 96 -0.74 -1.31 23.38
N LYS A 97 -0.15 -2.42 22.92
CA LYS A 97 0.03 -3.68 23.67
C LYS A 97 -1.25 -4.38 24.09
N GLU A 98 -2.41 -3.87 23.69
CA GLU A 98 -3.71 -4.45 24.01
C GLU A 98 -4.05 -5.61 23.05
N ARG A 99 -3.38 -5.64 21.89
CA ARG A 99 -3.63 -6.60 20.82
C ARG A 99 -2.38 -7.41 20.49
N LYS A 100 -2.57 -8.68 20.17
CA LYS A 100 -1.56 -9.51 19.50
C LYS A 100 -1.64 -9.21 18.01
N VAL A 101 -0.50 -8.95 17.36
CA VAL A 101 -0.45 -8.63 15.93
C VAL A 101 0.54 -9.55 15.22
N THR A 102 0.06 -10.25 14.20
CA THR A 102 0.89 -11.07 13.31
C THR A 102 0.85 -10.48 11.90
N LEU A 103 2.02 -10.20 11.32
CA LEU A 103 2.15 -9.85 9.91
C LEU A 103 2.63 -11.08 9.14
N VAL A 104 1.77 -11.61 8.28
CA VAL A 104 2.03 -12.73 7.40
C VAL A 104 2.52 -12.20 6.06
N ILE A 105 3.77 -12.48 5.75
CA ILE A 105 4.44 -12.03 4.53
C ILE A 105 4.79 -13.22 3.63
N PRO A 106 4.74 -13.03 2.30
CA PRO A 106 5.16 -14.06 1.38
C PRO A 106 6.68 -14.11 1.35
N TRP A 107 7.24 -15.32 1.24
CA TRP A 107 8.66 -15.56 1.18
C TRP A 107 9.01 -16.49 0.03
N LEU A 108 10.07 -16.17 -0.70
CA LEU A 108 10.64 -17.01 -1.75
C LEU A 108 12.08 -17.33 -1.41
N SER A 109 12.46 -18.59 -1.62
CA SER A 109 13.86 -18.99 -1.58
C SER A 109 14.68 -18.19 -2.61
N LEU A 110 15.99 -18.03 -2.38
CA LEU A 110 16.86 -17.31 -3.33
C LEU A 110 16.79 -17.88 -4.75
N LYS A 111 16.62 -19.20 -4.87
CA LYS A 111 16.48 -19.90 -6.15
C LYS A 111 15.17 -19.57 -6.85
N ASP A 112 14.06 -19.51 -6.12
CA ASP A 112 12.74 -19.24 -6.70
C ASP A 112 12.53 -17.76 -7.06
N GLN A 113 13.33 -16.85 -6.47
CA GLN A 113 13.35 -15.44 -6.86
C GLN A 113 13.77 -15.22 -8.32
N GLU A 114 14.60 -16.11 -8.90
CA GLU A 114 15.02 -16.03 -10.32
C GLU A 114 13.88 -16.31 -11.30
N HIS A 115 12.83 -17.00 -10.85
CA HIS A 115 11.65 -17.34 -11.65
C HIS A 115 10.49 -16.36 -11.45
N PHE A 116 10.71 -15.30 -10.68
CA PHE A 116 9.68 -14.30 -10.38
C PHE A 116 9.86 -13.04 -11.23
N SER A 117 8.74 -12.48 -11.74
CA SER A 117 8.78 -11.26 -12.55
C SER A 117 9.13 -10.04 -11.69
N SER A 118 10.33 -9.50 -11.89
CA SER A 118 10.81 -8.27 -11.25
C SER A 118 9.94 -7.05 -11.55
N ASP A 119 9.23 -7.04 -12.68
CA ASP A 119 8.35 -5.95 -13.09
C ASP A 119 7.05 -5.91 -12.27
N LYS A 120 6.53 -7.08 -11.88
CA LYS A 120 5.23 -7.19 -11.20
C LYS A 120 5.31 -6.98 -9.68
N ARG A 121 6.48 -7.18 -9.05
CA ARG A 121 6.78 -6.89 -7.62
C ARG A 121 5.70 -7.36 -6.60
N SER A 122 5.00 -8.46 -6.87
CA SER A 122 3.96 -9.03 -6.00
C SER A 122 3.85 -10.55 -6.12
N ILE A 123 3.96 -11.28 -5.02
CA ILE A 123 3.86 -12.76 -5.01
C ILE A 123 2.39 -13.16 -4.99
N LEU A 124 2.01 -14.13 -5.82
CA LEU A 124 0.69 -14.76 -5.74
C LEU A 124 0.75 -15.94 -4.79
N ALA A 125 -0.08 -15.90 -3.75
CA ALA A 125 -0.20 -17.01 -2.82
C ALA A 125 -0.95 -18.18 -3.47
N VAL A 126 -0.47 -19.40 -3.23
CA VAL A 126 -1.16 -20.64 -3.63
C VAL A 126 -1.58 -21.39 -2.37
N GLY A 127 -2.80 -21.91 -2.35
CA GLY A 127 -3.36 -22.61 -1.20
C GLY A 127 -4.03 -21.69 -0.17
N ASP A 128 -4.31 -22.24 1.01
CA ASP A 128 -4.94 -21.50 2.11
C ASP A 128 -3.89 -20.92 3.06
N ILE A 129 -3.46 -19.70 2.76
CA ILE A 129 -2.51 -18.96 3.60
C ILE A 129 -2.98 -18.77 5.05
N THR A 130 -4.27 -18.94 5.33
CA THR A 130 -4.78 -18.77 6.69
C THR A 130 -4.48 -19.95 7.60
N GLU A 131 -4.06 -21.10 7.05
CA GLU A 131 -3.54 -22.23 7.82
C GLU A 131 -2.31 -21.85 8.65
N ALA A 132 -1.60 -20.80 8.22
CA ALA A 132 -0.49 -20.18 8.93
C ALA A 132 -0.82 -19.73 10.36
N ILE A 133 -2.09 -19.45 10.64
CA ILE A 133 -2.57 -19.02 11.95
C ILE A 133 -3.33 -20.20 12.59
N PRO A 134 -2.97 -20.67 13.80
CA PRO A 134 -3.73 -21.70 14.50
C PRO A 134 -5.20 -21.30 14.72
N ASP A 135 -6.11 -22.28 14.74
CA ASP A 135 -7.55 -22.02 14.83
C ASP A 135 -7.93 -21.36 16.18
N GLU A 136 -7.20 -21.66 17.26
CA GLU A 136 -7.34 -21.04 18.59
C GLU A 136 -6.87 -19.57 18.65
N GLU A 137 -6.04 -19.15 17.69
CA GLU A 137 -5.52 -17.79 17.56
C GLU A 137 -6.29 -16.96 16.52
N ALA A 138 -7.14 -17.61 15.72
CA ALA A 138 -7.85 -16.98 14.61
C ALA A 138 -9.02 -16.10 15.07
N ASP A 139 -8.74 -14.83 15.36
CA ASP A 139 -9.76 -13.84 15.74
C ASP A 139 -10.10 -12.89 14.56
N ILE A 140 -9.17 -12.01 14.18
CA ILE A 140 -9.36 -11.01 13.12
C ILE A 140 -8.35 -11.22 12.00
N ALA A 141 -8.80 -11.31 10.75
CA ALA A 141 -7.96 -11.32 9.57
C ALA A 141 -8.09 -10.01 8.77
N VAL A 142 -6.96 -9.39 8.43
CA VAL A 142 -6.85 -8.29 7.48
C VAL A 142 -6.15 -8.82 6.23
N LEU A 143 -6.80 -8.71 5.08
CA LEU A 143 -6.30 -9.18 3.79
C LEU A 143 -5.92 -7.96 2.95
N GLU A 144 -4.63 -7.73 2.72
CA GLU A 144 -4.12 -6.64 1.90
C GLU A 144 -4.03 -7.13 0.44
N GLU A 145 -4.80 -6.50 -0.46
CA GLU A 145 -5.10 -6.97 -1.82
C GLU A 145 -5.76 -8.38 -1.80
N PRO A 146 -6.97 -8.52 -1.22
CA PRO A 146 -7.63 -9.81 -1.06
C PRO A 146 -7.80 -10.58 -2.39
N GLU A 147 -7.94 -9.91 -3.53
CA GLU A 147 -7.98 -10.52 -4.87
C GLU A 147 -6.76 -11.40 -5.15
N HIS A 148 -5.57 -10.90 -4.86
CA HIS A 148 -4.31 -11.63 -5.05
C HIS A 148 -4.15 -12.78 -4.05
N LEU A 149 -4.65 -12.58 -2.83
CA LEU A 149 -4.62 -13.62 -1.79
C LEU A 149 -5.66 -14.72 -2.02
N THR A 150 -6.58 -14.57 -2.98
CA THR A 150 -7.72 -15.49 -3.17
C THR A 150 -7.73 -16.20 -4.51
N TRP A 151 -6.94 -15.79 -5.50
CA TRP A 151 -6.93 -16.43 -6.83
C TRP A 151 -6.69 -17.93 -6.83
N TYR A 152 -5.89 -18.43 -5.88
CA TYR A 152 -5.58 -19.86 -5.74
C TYR A 152 -6.00 -20.42 -4.37
N HIS A 153 -7.01 -19.80 -3.75
CA HIS A 153 -7.55 -20.26 -2.47
C HIS A 153 -8.55 -21.40 -2.69
N HIS A 154 -8.19 -22.60 -2.21
CA HIS A 154 -9.05 -23.79 -2.26
C HIS A 154 -9.42 -24.33 -0.87
N GLY A 155 -8.99 -23.67 0.20
CA GLY A 155 -9.21 -24.11 1.59
C GLY A 155 -10.50 -23.63 2.22
N LYS A 156 -10.54 -23.63 3.56
CA LYS A 156 -11.76 -23.31 4.33
C LYS A 156 -12.25 -21.90 4.01
N ARG A 157 -13.55 -21.66 4.17
CA ARG A 157 -14.08 -20.29 4.08
C ARG A 157 -13.46 -19.48 5.21
N ARG A 158 -12.76 -18.38 4.92
CA ARG A 158 -12.08 -17.58 5.94
C ARG A 158 -13.01 -17.08 7.06
N LYS A 159 -14.29 -16.84 6.75
CA LYS A 159 -15.34 -16.48 7.71
C LYS A 159 -15.77 -17.61 8.67
N THR A 160 -15.37 -18.85 8.42
CA THR A 160 -15.55 -19.95 9.38
C THR A 160 -14.37 -20.08 10.34
N LYS A 161 -13.22 -19.52 9.97
CA LYS A 161 -11.99 -19.55 10.78
C LYS A 161 -11.83 -18.30 11.64
N PHE A 162 -12.00 -17.12 11.04
CA PHE A 162 -11.89 -15.84 11.74
C PHE A 162 -13.28 -15.28 12.05
N ARG A 163 -13.41 -14.67 13.22
CA ARG A 163 -14.61 -13.94 13.65
C ARG A 163 -14.88 -12.73 12.75
N LEU A 164 -13.82 -12.03 12.33
CA LEU A 164 -13.90 -10.89 11.42
C LEU A 164 -12.84 -10.99 10.33
N VAL A 165 -13.27 -10.76 9.08
CA VAL A 165 -12.37 -10.68 7.91
C VAL A 165 -12.57 -9.33 7.25
N VAL A 166 -11.50 -8.54 7.16
CA VAL A 166 -11.46 -7.23 6.52
C VAL A 166 -10.59 -7.32 5.27
N GLY A 167 -11.16 -6.96 4.12
CA GLY A 167 -10.41 -6.82 2.88
C GLY A 167 -9.98 -5.37 2.69
N VAL A 168 -8.68 -5.15 2.47
CA VAL A 168 -8.10 -3.86 2.15
C VAL A 168 -7.66 -3.90 0.69
N VAL A 169 -8.24 -3.05 -0.13
CA VAL A 169 -7.95 -3.00 -1.57
C VAL A 169 -7.22 -1.71 -1.89
N HIS A 170 -6.05 -1.80 -2.52
CA HIS A 170 -5.22 -0.64 -2.83
C HIS A 170 -5.00 -0.43 -4.33
N THR A 171 -5.37 -1.39 -5.17
CA THR A 171 -5.05 -1.35 -6.59
C THR A 171 -6.29 -1.33 -7.48
N ASN A 172 -6.25 -0.47 -8.50
CA ASN A 172 -7.20 -0.47 -9.61
C ASN A 172 -6.72 -1.42 -10.71
N TYR A 173 -6.98 -2.71 -10.54
CA TYR A 173 -6.52 -3.75 -11.46
C TYR A 173 -7.13 -3.65 -12.86
N LEU A 174 -8.38 -3.19 -12.95
CA LEU A 174 -9.06 -3.02 -14.23
C LEU A 174 -8.29 -2.04 -15.12
N GLU A 175 -7.77 -0.98 -14.53
CA GLU A 175 -6.98 0.02 -15.23
C GLU A 175 -5.54 -0.43 -15.52
N TYR A 176 -4.96 -1.30 -14.69
CA TYR A 176 -3.67 -1.95 -14.98
C TYR A 176 -3.79 -2.89 -16.18
N VAL A 177 -4.79 -3.77 -16.19
CA VAL A 177 -4.95 -4.79 -17.23
C VAL A 177 -5.33 -4.18 -18.58
N ARG A 178 -6.07 -3.05 -18.60
CA ARG A 178 -6.33 -2.29 -19.83
C ARG A 178 -5.07 -1.89 -20.61
N ARG A 179 -3.90 -1.85 -19.96
CA ARG A 179 -2.62 -1.46 -20.56
C ARG A 179 -1.80 -2.62 -21.12
N GLU A 180 -2.19 -3.85 -20.83
CA GLU A 180 -1.52 -5.01 -21.41
C GLU A 180 -1.94 -5.21 -22.87
N LYS A 181 -1.18 -6.02 -23.62
CA LYS A 181 -1.56 -6.38 -24.99
C LYS A 181 -2.92 -7.10 -24.94
N ASN A 182 -3.89 -6.62 -25.74
CA ASN A 182 -5.30 -7.03 -25.67
C ASN A 182 -6.02 -6.64 -24.36
N GLY A 183 -5.53 -5.60 -23.68
CA GLY A 183 -5.96 -5.20 -22.35
C GLY A 183 -7.44 -4.87 -22.21
N GLN A 184 -8.13 -4.40 -23.26
CA GLN A 184 -9.59 -4.22 -23.21
C GLN A 184 -10.35 -5.54 -23.12
N LEU A 185 -9.92 -6.55 -23.89
CA LEU A 185 -10.50 -7.87 -23.86
C LEU A 185 -10.16 -8.59 -22.54
N GLN A 186 -8.92 -8.46 -22.08
CA GLN A 186 -8.50 -8.98 -20.78
C GLN A 186 -9.22 -8.28 -19.62
N ALA A 187 -9.41 -6.96 -19.66
CA ALA A 187 -10.17 -6.22 -18.66
C ALA A 187 -11.65 -6.59 -18.67
N PHE A 188 -12.22 -6.87 -19.84
CA PHE A 188 -13.56 -7.45 -19.96
C PHE A 188 -13.63 -8.80 -19.25
N PHE A 189 -12.74 -9.74 -19.54
CA PHE A 189 -12.69 -11.03 -18.85
C PHE A 189 -12.38 -10.91 -17.35
N LEU A 190 -11.47 -10.03 -16.96
CA LEU A 190 -11.13 -9.74 -15.57
C LEU A 190 -12.32 -9.15 -14.82
N LYS A 191 -13.15 -8.32 -15.45
CA LYS A 191 -14.40 -7.82 -14.86
C LYS A 191 -15.36 -8.97 -14.52
N TYR A 192 -15.44 -10.00 -15.35
CA TYR A 192 -16.24 -11.19 -15.08
C TYR A 192 -15.61 -12.11 -14.02
N ILE A 193 -14.29 -12.28 -14.01
CA ILE A 193 -13.57 -13.09 -13.01
C ILE A 193 -13.59 -12.41 -11.63
N ASN A 194 -13.41 -11.09 -11.58
CA ASN A 194 -13.45 -10.30 -10.35
C ASN A 194 -14.85 -10.22 -9.72
N MET A 195 -15.91 -10.75 -10.34
CA MET A 195 -17.19 -10.97 -9.65
C MET A 195 -17.07 -11.89 -8.43
N ILE A 196 -15.97 -12.65 -8.30
CA ILE A 196 -15.71 -13.58 -7.20
C ILE A 196 -14.95 -12.90 -6.05
N CYS A 197 -14.08 -11.92 -6.33
CA CYS A 197 -13.33 -11.11 -5.34
C CYS A 197 -13.12 -9.68 -5.87
N PRO A 198 -14.09 -8.76 -5.66
CA PRO A 198 -14.05 -7.45 -6.32
C PRO A 198 -13.29 -6.37 -5.52
N SER A 199 -12.83 -5.30 -6.20
CA SER A 199 -12.05 -4.17 -5.67
C SER A 199 -12.91 -2.92 -5.46
N ALA A 200 -12.98 -2.40 -4.23
CA ALA A 200 -13.92 -1.35 -3.81
C ALA A 200 -13.71 0.03 -4.47
N ALA A 201 -12.50 0.33 -4.95
CA ALA A 201 -12.20 1.64 -5.55
C ALA A 201 -12.71 1.77 -6.99
N THR A 202 -13.19 0.67 -7.58
CA THR A 202 -13.57 0.61 -9.01
C THR A 202 -14.89 -0.13 -9.25
N GLN A 203 -15.42 -0.79 -8.22
CA GLN A 203 -16.64 -1.59 -8.26
C GLN A 203 -17.37 -1.46 -6.93
N ASP A 204 -18.68 -1.21 -6.96
CA ASP A 204 -19.52 -1.22 -5.76
C ASP A 204 -19.58 -2.64 -5.19
N LEU A 205 -19.11 -2.76 -3.95
CA LEU A 205 -19.08 -4.00 -3.20
C LEU A 205 -20.16 -4.01 -2.12
N PRO A 206 -20.90 -5.11 -1.95
CA PRO A 206 -21.79 -5.21 -0.79
C PRO A 206 -20.95 -5.17 0.50
N ARG A 207 -21.29 -4.23 1.39
CA ARG A 207 -20.61 -4.00 2.68
C ARG A 207 -19.17 -3.47 2.57
N SER A 208 -18.84 -2.72 1.52
CA SER A 208 -17.60 -1.93 1.49
C SER A 208 -17.83 -0.49 1.95
N ILE A 209 -16.74 0.15 2.35
CA ILE A 209 -16.65 1.60 2.58
C ILE A 209 -15.41 2.12 1.86
N ILE A 210 -15.50 3.33 1.32
CA ILE A 210 -14.32 4.05 0.84
C ILE A 210 -13.87 4.95 1.98
N CYS A 211 -12.67 4.72 2.48
CA CYS A 211 -12.07 5.54 3.52
C CYS A 211 -10.56 5.56 3.37
N ASN A 212 -9.93 6.66 3.80
CA ASN A 212 -8.48 6.68 3.92
C ASN A 212 -8.06 5.84 5.13
N ILE A 213 -7.41 4.72 4.83
CA ILE A 213 -6.85 3.78 5.81
C ILE A 213 -5.34 3.94 5.99
N HIS A 214 -4.77 4.95 5.33
CA HIS A 214 -3.37 5.32 5.42
C HIS A 214 -3.23 6.52 6.34
N GLY A 215 -2.47 6.33 7.41
CA GLY A 215 -2.04 7.45 8.25
C GLY A 215 -1.02 8.30 7.51
N VAL A 216 -0.93 9.57 7.90
CA VAL A 216 0.16 10.44 7.45
C VAL A 216 1.25 10.45 8.52
N ASN A 217 2.51 10.48 8.11
CA ASN A 217 3.62 10.60 9.06
C ASN A 217 3.45 11.87 9.93
N PRO A 218 3.56 11.78 11.27
CA PRO A 218 3.37 12.93 12.17
C PRO A 218 4.22 14.16 11.81
N LYS A 219 5.39 13.97 11.18
CA LYS A 219 6.23 15.08 10.69
C LYS A 219 5.49 16.01 9.72
N PHE A 220 4.61 15.48 8.88
CA PHE A 220 3.83 16.31 7.96
C PHE A 220 2.80 17.16 8.73
N LEU A 221 2.20 16.61 9.79
CA LEU A 221 1.30 17.35 10.67
C LEU A 221 2.04 18.45 11.44
N GLU A 222 3.26 18.17 11.91
CA GLU A 222 4.14 19.16 12.55
C GLU A 222 4.49 20.31 11.58
N ILE A 223 4.80 19.98 10.31
CA ILE A 223 5.00 20.97 9.26
C ILE A 223 3.74 21.80 9.07
N GLY A 224 2.56 21.17 8.99
CA GLY A 224 1.29 21.89 8.84
C GLY A 224 1.01 22.86 9.98
N LYS A 225 1.27 22.46 11.23
CA LYS A 225 1.15 23.34 12.41
C LYS A 225 2.06 24.55 12.30
N LYS A 226 3.35 24.32 12.00
CA LYS A 226 4.33 25.41 11.82
C LYS A 226 3.92 26.36 10.70
N LYS A 227 3.38 25.84 9.59
CA LYS A 227 2.92 26.67 8.46
C LYS A 227 1.71 27.51 8.82
N ASN A 228 0.80 26.98 9.64
CA ASN A 228 -0.34 27.73 10.15
C ASN A 228 0.12 28.86 11.09
N GLU A 229 1.06 28.58 12.00
CA GLU A 229 1.66 29.61 12.87
C GLU A 229 2.36 30.72 12.08
N GLU A 230 3.12 30.37 11.04
CA GLU A 230 3.74 31.34 10.13
C GLU A 230 2.69 32.24 9.47
N GLN A 231 1.58 31.67 8.97
CA GLN A 231 0.49 32.44 8.36
C GLN A 231 -0.21 33.37 9.35
N GLN A 232 -0.48 32.90 10.58
CA GLN A 232 -1.11 33.70 11.64
C GLN A 232 -0.25 34.89 12.07
N ASN A 233 1.07 34.72 12.03
CA ASN A 233 2.04 35.78 12.32
C ASN A 233 2.30 36.72 11.12
N GLY A 234 1.59 36.55 10.00
CA GLY A 234 1.76 37.36 8.80
C GLY A 234 3.02 37.03 7.98
N ASN A 235 3.71 35.92 8.30
CA ASN A 235 4.88 35.47 7.56
C ASN A 235 4.49 34.69 6.30
N GLN A 236 5.35 34.74 5.29
CA GLN A 236 5.16 33.97 4.06
C GLN A 236 5.47 32.49 4.30
N ALA A 237 4.43 31.68 4.49
CA ALA A 237 4.56 30.24 4.72
C ALA A 237 4.98 29.43 3.47
N PHE A 238 4.60 29.89 2.28
CA PHE A 238 4.88 29.21 1.00
C PHE A 238 5.43 30.20 -0.01
N THR A 239 6.43 29.79 -0.80
CA THR A 239 7.15 30.65 -1.74
C THR A 239 6.87 30.33 -3.20
N LYS A 240 6.36 29.13 -3.50
CA LYS A 240 6.03 28.70 -4.87
C LYS A 240 4.53 28.43 -5.04
N GLY A 241 4.09 28.44 -6.30
CA GLY A 241 2.72 28.22 -6.72
C GLY A 241 2.25 26.77 -6.55
N ALA A 242 2.15 26.05 -7.66
CA ALA A 242 1.61 24.70 -7.70
C ALA A 242 2.67 23.65 -8.06
N TYR A 243 2.44 22.40 -7.64
CA TYR A 243 3.25 21.27 -8.09
C TYR A 243 2.46 19.98 -8.16
N TYR A 244 2.94 19.04 -8.97
CA TYR A 244 2.51 17.65 -8.98
C TYR A 244 3.72 16.73 -8.81
N ILE A 245 3.61 15.72 -7.95
CA ILE A 245 4.62 14.66 -7.80
C ILE A 245 3.99 13.28 -8.04
N GLY A 246 4.57 12.52 -8.96
CA GLY A 246 4.09 11.19 -9.31
C GLY A 246 5.05 10.49 -10.26
N LYS A 247 4.84 9.18 -10.48
CA LYS A 247 5.57 8.47 -11.55
C LYS A 247 5.17 9.09 -12.90
N MET A 248 6.13 9.54 -13.70
CA MET A 248 5.87 10.17 -15.01
C MET A 248 5.42 9.12 -16.03
N VAL A 249 4.13 8.82 -15.99
CA VAL A 249 3.41 7.94 -16.91
C VAL A 249 2.14 8.65 -17.33
N TRP A 250 1.79 8.70 -18.61
CA TRP A 250 0.67 9.49 -19.12
C TRP A 250 -0.64 9.28 -18.36
N SER A 251 -0.92 8.02 -18.04
CA SER A 251 -2.07 7.56 -17.26
C SER A 251 -2.16 8.04 -15.80
N LYS A 252 -1.13 8.72 -15.30
CA LYS A 252 -1.12 9.40 -14.01
C LYS A 252 -1.68 10.83 -14.12
N GLY A 253 -2.45 11.12 -15.17
CA GLY A 253 -3.15 12.39 -15.34
C GLY A 253 -2.30 13.49 -15.97
N TYR A 254 -1.08 13.18 -16.46
CA TYR A 254 -0.20 14.19 -17.05
C TYR A 254 -0.78 14.76 -18.34
N LYS A 255 -1.44 13.93 -19.16
CA LYS A 255 -2.04 14.37 -20.42
C LYS A 255 -3.18 15.35 -20.16
N GLU A 256 -4.06 15.00 -19.24
CA GLU A 256 -5.19 15.80 -18.81
C GLU A 256 -4.73 17.11 -18.15
N LEU A 257 -3.73 17.04 -17.27
CA LEU A 257 -3.15 18.22 -16.63
C LEU A 257 -2.55 19.19 -17.65
N LEU A 258 -1.66 18.71 -18.53
CA LEU A 258 -1.01 19.57 -19.52
C LEU A 258 -2.02 20.17 -20.49
N LYS A 259 -3.06 19.40 -20.86
CA LYS A 259 -4.16 19.92 -21.67
C LYS A 259 -4.92 21.03 -20.96
N LEU A 260 -5.29 20.84 -19.69
CA LEU A 260 -5.98 21.86 -18.90
C LEU A 260 -5.13 23.14 -18.76
N LEU A 261 -3.83 22.99 -18.51
CA LEU A 261 -2.91 24.14 -18.43
C LEU A 261 -2.80 24.88 -19.77
N CYS A 262 -2.78 24.16 -20.90
CA CYS A 262 -2.78 24.76 -22.23
C CYS A 262 -4.08 25.52 -22.52
N ASP A 263 -5.22 24.86 -22.27
CA ASP A 263 -6.55 25.42 -22.55
C ASP A 263 -6.82 26.70 -21.74
N HIS A 264 -6.19 26.85 -20.56
CA HIS A 264 -6.35 27.99 -19.64
C HIS A 264 -5.09 28.86 -19.45
N GLN A 265 -4.09 28.77 -20.33
CA GLN A 265 -2.79 29.45 -20.14
C GLN A 265 -2.89 30.99 -20.02
N LYS A 266 -3.91 31.61 -20.63
CA LYS A 266 -4.17 33.05 -20.53
C LYS A 266 -4.70 33.46 -19.16
N ASP A 267 -5.64 32.67 -18.64
CA ASP A 267 -6.28 32.90 -17.34
C ASP A 267 -5.31 32.59 -16.18
N LEU A 268 -4.37 31.67 -16.42
CA LEU A 268 -3.34 31.25 -15.47
C LEU A 268 -2.02 31.99 -15.66
N SER A 269 -2.02 33.14 -16.35
CA SER A 269 -0.81 33.94 -16.56
C SER A 269 -0.13 34.29 -15.22
N GLY A 270 1.14 33.91 -15.08
CA GLY A 270 1.92 34.08 -13.84
C GLY A 270 1.83 32.92 -12.83
N VAL A 271 1.04 31.87 -13.09
CA VAL A 271 1.05 30.64 -12.29
C VAL A 271 2.21 29.75 -12.72
N GLU A 272 3.08 29.42 -11.77
CA GLU A 272 4.15 28.43 -11.96
C GLU A 272 3.67 27.06 -11.47
N VAL A 273 3.85 26.03 -12.31
CA VAL A 273 3.47 24.65 -12.01
C VAL A 273 4.67 23.75 -12.16
N ASP A 274 5.18 23.18 -11.07
CA ASP A 274 6.34 22.30 -11.13
C ASP A 274 5.93 20.81 -11.15
N LEU A 275 6.53 20.03 -12.06
CA LEU A 275 6.26 18.59 -12.19
C LEU A 275 7.43 17.80 -11.62
N TYR A 276 7.16 16.77 -10.84
CA TYR A 276 8.16 15.93 -10.22
C TYR A 276 7.92 14.45 -10.45
N GLY A 277 9.03 13.74 -10.55
CA GLY A 277 9.10 12.29 -10.59
C GLY A 277 9.85 11.81 -11.81
N ASN A 278 9.92 10.49 -11.95
CA ASN A 278 10.51 9.79 -13.07
C ASN A 278 9.54 8.70 -13.52
N GLY A 279 9.71 8.20 -14.73
CA GLY A 279 8.87 7.16 -15.32
C GLY A 279 9.20 6.94 -16.78
N GLU A 280 8.55 5.95 -17.38
CA GLU A 280 8.79 5.56 -18.77
C GLU A 280 8.54 6.71 -19.76
N ASP A 281 7.58 7.60 -19.45
CA ASP A 281 7.14 8.68 -20.33
C ASP A 281 7.81 10.04 -20.00
N SER A 282 8.85 10.06 -19.15
CA SER A 282 9.42 11.33 -18.63
C SER A 282 9.87 12.30 -19.73
N ALA A 283 10.50 11.79 -20.79
CA ALA A 283 10.99 12.61 -21.89
C ALA A 283 9.84 13.28 -22.65
N GLU A 284 8.79 12.51 -22.97
CA GLU A 284 7.62 13.01 -23.69
C GLU A 284 6.82 14.01 -22.86
N VAL A 285 6.67 13.74 -21.55
CA VAL A 285 6.01 14.65 -20.61
C VAL A 285 6.76 15.98 -20.54
N GLN A 286 8.09 15.95 -20.47
CA GLN A 286 8.91 17.17 -20.45
C GLN A 286 8.81 17.95 -21.77
N GLU A 287 8.85 17.26 -22.91
CA GLU A 287 8.69 17.90 -24.22
C GLU A 287 7.31 18.56 -24.37
N ALA A 288 6.25 17.87 -23.94
CA ALA A 288 4.89 18.41 -23.96
C ALA A 288 4.73 19.62 -23.03
N ALA A 289 5.35 19.58 -21.83
CA ALA A 289 5.34 20.69 -20.89
C ALA A 289 6.08 21.92 -21.43
N ASN A 290 7.23 21.74 -22.10
CA ASN A 290 8.02 22.82 -22.67
C ASN A 290 7.31 23.57 -23.82
N LYS A 291 6.27 22.98 -24.41
CA LYS A 291 5.45 23.61 -25.45
C LYS A 291 4.42 24.59 -24.88
N LEU A 292 4.23 24.60 -23.55
CA LEU A 292 3.32 25.53 -22.89
C LEU A 292 3.99 26.90 -22.70
N GLU A 293 3.19 27.96 -22.79
CA GLU A 293 3.63 29.33 -22.44
C GLU A 293 3.80 29.53 -20.93
N LEU A 294 3.27 28.60 -20.12
CA LEU A 294 3.42 28.58 -18.66
C LEU A 294 4.77 28.01 -18.24
N THR A 295 5.35 28.56 -17.18
CA THR A 295 6.61 28.05 -16.62
C THR A 295 6.36 26.74 -15.88
N VAL A 296 6.81 25.64 -16.48
CA VAL A 296 6.79 24.30 -15.89
C VAL A 296 8.22 23.81 -15.64
N ARG A 297 8.63 23.68 -14.38
CA ARG A 297 10.01 23.29 -14.00
C ARG A 297 10.03 22.05 -13.10
N VAL A 298 11.21 21.45 -12.97
CA VAL A 298 11.46 20.25 -12.14
C VAL A 298 12.51 20.59 -11.07
N HIS A 299 12.13 21.28 -9.98
CA HIS A 299 13.08 21.68 -8.92
C HIS A 299 12.44 21.81 -7.52
N PRO A 300 13.01 21.22 -6.44
CA PRO A 300 12.44 21.25 -5.09
C PRO A 300 12.02 22.66 -4.62
N GLY A 301 10.93 22.76 -3.85
CA GLY A 301 10.47 24.05 -3.33
C GLY A 301 9.31 23.99 -2.33
N LEU A 302 9.00 25.16 -1.75
CA LEU A 302 7.94 25.34 -0.75
C LEU A 302 6.64 25.78 -1.42
N TYR A 303 5.89 24.82 -1.97
CA TYR A 303 4.65 25.08 -2.70
C TYR A 303 3.43 25.26 -1.81
N LYS A 304 2.53 26.15 -2.22
CA LYS A 304 1.23 26.34 -1.59
C LYS A 304 0.18 25.33 -2.09
N VAL A 305 0.22 24.97 -3.37
CA VAL A 305 -0.80 24.15 -4.02
C VAL A 305 -0.21 22.82 -4.47
N PHE A 306 -0.84 21.70 -4.10
CA PHE A 306 -0.54 20.38 -4.61
C PHE A 306 -1.62 19.96 -5.61
N LEU A 307 -1.22 19.50 -6.78
CA LEU A 307 -2.09 19.00 -7.83
C LEU A 307 -2.03 17.47 -7.85
N ASN A 308 -3.19 16.81 -7.89
CA ASN A 308 -3.28 15.38 -8.19
C ASN A 308 -4.29 15.13 -9.32
N PRO A 309 -3.85 15.17 -10.60
CA PRO A 309 -4.73 14.94 -11.75
C PRO A 309 -5.05 13.46 -11.96
N SER A 310 -4.49 12.55 -11.15
CA SER A 310 -4.64 11.12 -11.39
C SER A 310 -6.04 10.63 -11.04
N THR A 311 -6.68 9.95 -11.99
CA THR A 311 -7.93 9.18 -11.80
C THR A 311 -7.65 7.71 -11.50
N THR A 312 -6.37 7.33 -11.42
CA THR A 312 -5.92 5.94 -11.25
C THR A 312 -5.19 5.71 -9.94
N ASP A 313 -5.01 6.77 -9.15
CA ASP A 313 -4.48 6.71 -7.80
C ASP A 313 -5.60 6.37 -6.81
N VAL A 314 -5.45 5.24 -6.13
CA VAL A 314 -6.44 4.70 -5.18
C VAL A 314 -6.02 5.00 -3.73
N VAL A 315 -4.73 5.16 -3.49
CA VAL A 315 -4.14 5.28 -2.15
C VAL A 315 -3.97 6.76 -1.80
N CYS A 316 -3.64 7.60 -2.79
CA CYS A 316 -3.62 9.06 -2.68
C CYS A 316 -2.76 9.56 -1.51
N THR A 317 -1.64 8.89 -1.22
CA THR A 317 -0.77 9.23 -0.08
C THR A 317 -0.22 10.64 -0.18
N THR A 318 0.15 11.07 -1.39
CA THR A 318 0.67 12.41 -1.64
C THR A 318 -0.38 13.49 -1.42
N SER A 319 -1.66 13.22 -1.73
CA SER A 319 -2.79 14.10 -1.39
C SER A 319 -2.94 14.22 0.13
N ALA A 320 -2.92 13.11 0.85
CA ALA A 320 -3.03 13.09 2.31
C ALA A 320 -1.86 13.84 2.98
N GLU A 321 -0.62 13.61 2.51
CA GLU A 321 0.59 14.30 2.98
C GLU A 321 0.52 15.81 2.72
N ALA A 322 0.05 16.22 1.54
CA ALA A 322 -0.12 17.63 1.20
C ALA A 322 -1.14 18.33 2.09
N LEU A 323 -2.28 17.70 2.35
CA LEU A 323 -3.30 18.22 3.28
C LEU A 323 -2.75 18.33 4.70
N ALA A 324 -2.02 17.31 5.18
CA ALA A 324 -1.42 17.33 6.50
C ALA A 324 -0.39 18.47 6.67
N MET A 325 0.32 18.82 5.59
CA MET A 325 1.24 19.97 5.54
C MET A 325 0.54 21.33 5.44
N GLY A 326 -0.81 21.38 5.43
CA GLY A 326 -1.57 22.62 5.30
C GLY A 326 -1.53 23.23 3.90
N LYS A 327 -1.25 22.44 2.86
CA LYS A 327 -1.30 22.88 1.46
C LYS A 327 -2.74 22.87 0.95
N ILE A 328 -3.01 23.64 -0.10
CA ILE A 328 -4.24 23.47 -0.88
C ILE A 328 -4.04 22.28 -1.80
N VAL A 329 -4.95 21.32 -1.79
CA VAL A 329 -4.96 20.20 -2.73
C VAL A 329 -6.01 20.47 -3.80
N VAL A 330 -5.63 20.28 -5.06
CA VAL A 330 -6.55 20.28 -6.20
C VAL A 330 -6.43 18.90 -6.84
N CYS A 331 -7.49 18.11 -6.76
CA CYS A 331 -7.47 16.72 -7.23
C CYS A 331 -8.58 16.45 -8.24
N ALA A 332 -8.38 15.41 -9.07
CA ALA A 332 -9.42 14.94 -9.97
C ALA A 332 -10.66 14.51 -9.17
N ASN A 333 -11.84 14.90 -9.65
CA ASN A 333 -13.11 14.47 -9.07
C ASN A 333 -13.33 12.97 -9.36
N HIS A 334 -12.84 12.12 -8.47
CA HIS A 334 -12.82 10.67 -8.61
C HIS A 334 -13.10 10.02 -7.24
N PRO A 335 -13.78 8.85 -7.17
CA PRO A 335 -14.16 8.22 -5.90
C PRO A 335 -13.01 8.00 -4.91
N SER A 336 -11.79 7.74 -5.40
CA SER A 336 -10.60 7.60 -4.54
C SER A 336 -10.24 8.88 -3.78
N ASN A 337 -10.66 10.04 -4.28
CA ASN A 337 -10.43 11.34 -3.64
C ASN A 337 -11.62 11.80 -2.76
N ASP A 338 -12.75 11.07 -2.72
CA ASP A 338 -13.95 11.50 -1.99
C ASP A 338 -13.69 11.75 -0.50
N PHE A 339 -12.82 10.94 0.11
CA PHE A 339 -12.39 11.15 1.49
C PHE A 339 -11.80 12.54 1.71
N PHE A 340 -11.10 13.11 0.73
CA PHE A 340 -10.44 14.40 0.91
C PHE A 340 -11.38 15.61 0.79
N LYS A 341 -12.54 15.45 0.15
CA LYS A 341 -13.54 16.52 -0.01
C LYS A 341 -14.08 17.10 1.30
N GLN A 342 -13.89 16.38 2.41
CA GLN A 342 -14.27 16.87 3.74
C GLN A 342 -13.32 17.95 4.29
N PHE A 343 -12.11 18.08 3.74
CA PHE A 343 -11.13 19.06 4.19
C PHE A 343 -11.35 20.39 3.46
N PRO A 344 -11.34 21.54 4.18
CA PRO A 344 -11.62 22.84 3.57
C PRO A 344 -10.56 23.30 2.56
N ASN A 345 -9.41 22.64 2.54
CA ASN A 345 -8.28 22.90 1.66
C ASN A 345 -8.10 21.83 0.57
N CYS A 346 -9.17 21.13 0.16
CA CYS A 346 -9.16 20.12 -0.90
C CYS A 346 -10.30 20.30 -1.93
#